data_AF-A0AAW1L2N7-F1
#
_entry.id   AF-A0AAW1L2N7-F1
#
_cell.length_a   1.000
_cell.length_b   1.000
_cell.length_c   1.000
_cell.angle_alpha   90.00
_cell.angle_beta   90.00
_cell.angle_gamma   90.00
#
_symmetry.space_group_name_H-M   'P 1'
#
loop_
_entity.id
_entity.type
_entity.pdbx_description
1 polymer ?
#
loop_
_entity_poly.entity_id
_entity_poly.type
_entity_poly.pdbx_seq_one_letter_code
_entity_poly.pdbx_strand_id
1 'polypeptide(L)'
;MGKLKRPRQKLHASSKTKPPEIPKANKNVTTQAPILIQPTENLFAGIDINISNLNRKLNDDVISIKSAKSVKSTTNEGKPLSKKDKLKQRREVLLQKIDLVNQLKKELKRRKKRKNNTIIGDTNPLHDALPSLESLKKKNYVKVVAKPKAIQKSSKRKKKSLQNIAVYKKLLKNKDMQNPLKFMKDRIQEIVNNNP
;
A
#
# COMPACT_ATOMS: atom_id res chain seq x y z
N MET A 1 -37.36 45.95 20.73
CA MET A 1 -36.00 46.54 20.73
C MET A 1 -34.96 45.45 20.45
N GLY A 2 -34.70 45.14 19.17
CA GLY A 2 -33.77 44.08 18.78
C GLY A 2 -32.32 44.55 18.86
N LYS A 3 -31.42 43.75 19.45
CA LYS A 3 -29.99 44.08 19.52
C LYS A 3 -29.39 44.11 18.11
N LEU A 4 -28.91 45.27 17.68
CA LEU A 4 -28.18 45.42 16.41
C LEU A 4 -26.95 44.50 16.41
N LYS A 5 -26.90 43.56 15.46
CA LYS A 5 -25.73 42.71 15.25
C LYS A 5 -24.61 43.55 14.64
N ARG A 6 -23.48 43.65 15.34
CA ARG A 6 -22.27 44.33 14.83
C ARG A 6 -21.63 43.51 13.69
N PRO A 7 -21.16 44.17 12.62
CA PRO A 7 -20.49 43.48 11.52
C PRO A 7 -19.17 42.87 11.99
N ARG A 8 -18.88 41.63 11.56
CA ARG A 8 -17.62 40.95 11.89
C ARG A 8 -16.54 41.37 10.88
N GLN A 9 -15.46 41.97 11.38
CA GLN A 9 -14.28 42.29 10.57
C GLN A 9 -13.45 41.02 10.33
N LYS A 10 -13.17 40.69 9.07
CA LYS A 10 -12.27 39.59 8.70
C LYS A 10 -10.82 40.10 8.76
N LEU A 11 -10.02 39.56 9.67
CA LEU A 11 -8.60 39.93 9.85
C LEU A 11 -7.61 39.04 9.08
N HIS A 12 -8.10 38.09 8.28
CA HIS A 12 -7.25 37.21 7.48
C HIS A 12 -7.49 37.47 5.99
N ALA A 13 -6.39 37.66 5.25
CA ALA A 13 -6.42 37.71 3.81
C ALA A 13 -6.79 36.33 3.26
N SER A 14 -7.85 36.23 2.45
CA SER A 14 -8.12 35.01 1.69
C SER A 14 -6.94 34.77 0.75
N SER A 15 -6.34 33.59 0.81
CA SER A 15 -5.33 33.17 -0.16
C SER A 15 -5.98 33.04 -1.54
N LYS A 16 -6.06 34.14 -2.28
CA LYS A 16 -6.23 34.09 -3.73
C LYS A 16 -4.91 33.56 -4.27
N THR A 17 -4.83 32.24 -4.43
CA THR A 17 -3.80 31.64 -5.28
C THR A 17 -4.05 32.13 -6.69
N LYS A 18 -3.34 33.19 -7.12
CA LYS A 18 -3.13 33.41 -8.55
C LYS A 18 -2.44 32.15 -9.07
N PRO A 19 -2.96 31.48 -10.11
CA PRO A 19 -2.20 30.44 -10.78
C PRO A 19 -0.88 31.08 -11.27
N PRO A 20 0.25 30.36 -11.16
CA PRO A 20 1.55 30.89 -11.56
C PRO A 20 1.50 31.30 -13.04
N GLU A 21 1.98 32.51 -13.32
CA GLU A 21 2.18 32.99 -14.69
C GLU A 21 3.21 32.08 -15.37
N ILE A 22 2.73 31.30 -16.34
CA ILE A 22 3.55 30.43 -17.17
C ILE A 22 4.39 31.36 -18.08
N PRO A 23 5.73 31.27 -18.08
CA PRO A 23 6.55 32.02 -19.02
C PRO A 23 6.17 31.63 -20.45
N LYS A 24 5.96 32.64 -21.31
CA LYS A 24 5.64 32.47 -22.73
C LYS A 24 6.78 31.72 -23.44
N ALA A 25 6.68 30.40 -23.49
CA ALA A 25 7.55 29.55 -24.27
C ALA A 25 7.09 29.55 -25.74
N ASN A 26 8.09 29.53 -26.62
CA ASN A 26 7.98 29.68 -28.06
C ASN A 26 6.89 28.80 -28.69
N LYS A 27 6.11 29.42 -29.58
CA LYS A 27 5.17 28.74 -30.47
C LYS A 27 5.95 27.77 -31.34
N ASN A 28 5.87 26.48 -31.03
CA ASN A 28 5.96 25.34 -31.96
C ASN A 28 5.96 24.03 -31.17
N VAL A 29 4.83 23.71 -30.53
CA VAL A 29 4.46 22.32 -30.25
C VAL A 29 2.95 22.24 -30.41
N THR A 30 2.49 21.55 -31.45
CA THR A 30 1.10 21.19 -31.66
C THR A 30 0.68 20.21 -30.56
N THR A 31 0.24 20.70 -29.42
CA THR A 31 -0.48 19.90 -28.43
C THR A 31 -1.94 19.81 -28.86
N GLN A 32 -2.25 18.74 -29.60
CA GLN A 32 -3.64 18.34 -29.83
C GLN A 32 -4.28 18.05 -28.46
N ALA A 33 -5.37 18.74 -28.13
CA ALA A 33 -6.19 18.39 -26.98
C ALA A 33 -6.62 16.92 -27.13
N PRO A 34 -6.69 16.13 -26.04
CA PRO A 34 -7.16 14.76 -26.14
C PRO A 34 -8.58 14.80 -26.70
N ILE A 35 -8.76 14.15 -27.85
CA ILE A 35 -10.05 14.00 -28.51
C ILE A 35 -10.96 13.32 -27.48
N LEU A 36 -12.01 14.03 -27.05
CA LEU A 36 -13.07 13.43 -26.26
C LEU A 36 -13.88 12.54 -27.20
N ILE A 37 -13.42 11.30 -27.40
CA ILE A 37 -14.16 10.28 -28.15
C ILE A 37 -15.32 9.88 -27.27
N GLN A 38 -16.46 10.54 -27.48
CA GLN A 38 -17.71 10.05 -26.92
C GLN A 38 -18.15 8.85 -27.77
N PRO A 39 -18.44 7.70 -27.16
CA PRO A 39 -18.95 6.56 -27.89
C PRO A 39 -20.28 6.95 -28.55
N THR A 40 -20.39 6.70 -29.86
CA THR A 40 -21.59 7.01 -30.65
C THR A 40 -22.76 6.07 -30.34
N GLU A 41 -22.46 4.95 -29.69
CA GLU A 41 -23.42 3.90 -29.32
C GLU A 41 -23.33 3.60 -27.82
N ASN A 42 -24.42 3.04 -27.28
CA ASN A 42 -24.47 2.62 -25.88
C ASN A 42 -23.46 1.46 -25.67
N LEU A 43 -22.34 1.75 -25.01
CA LEU A 43 -21.29 0.77 -24.65
C LEU A 43 -21.80 -0.45 -23.85
N PHE A 44 -23.03 -0.38 -23.32
CA PHE A 44 -23.66 -1.42 -22.52
C PHE A 44 -24.84 -2.10 -23.23
N ALA A 45 -25.13 -1.76 -24.49
CA ALA A 45 -26.15 -2.44 -25.28
C ALA A 45 -25.71 -3.88 -25.55
N GLY A 46 -26.25 -4.83 -24.78
CA GLY A 46 -25.90 -6.25 -24.85
C GLY A 46 -25.33 -6.85 -23.57
N ILE A 47 -25.17 -6.06 -22.50
CA ILE A 47 -24.75 -6.59 -21.19
C ILE A 47 -25.99 -6.86 -20.34
N ASP A 48 -26.36 -8.14 -20.24
CA ASP A 48 -27.43 -8.60 -19.35
C ASP A 48 -26.94 -8.66 -17.90
N ILE A 49 -27.01 -7.51 -17.21
CA ILE A 49 -26.63 -7.41 -15.80
C ILE A 49 -27.77 -7.93 -14.92
N ASN A 50 -27.63 -9.17 -14.44
CA ASN A 50 -28.57 -9.71 -13.46
C ASN A 50 -28.27 -9.17 -12.04
N ILE A 51 -29.14 -8.28 -11.54
CA ILE A 51 -28.96 -7.54 -10.26
C ILE A 51 -28.72 -8.49 -9.07
N SER A 52 -29.32 -9.68 -9.10
CA SER A 52 -29.18 -10.69 -8.04
C SER A 52 -27.75 -11.24 -7.91
N ASN A 53 -26.96 -11.20 -9.00
CA ASN A 53 -25.58 -11.70 -9.02
C ASN A 53 -24.54 -10.68 -8.55
N LEU A 54 -24.91 -9.41 -8.37
CA LEU A 54 -24.03 -8.32 -7.90
C LEU A 54 -23.78 -8.33 -6.39
N ASN A 55 -24.57 -9.07 -5.61
CA ASN A 55 -24.41 -9.18 -4.15
C ASN A 55 -23.26 -10.11 -3.71
N ARG A 56 -22.37 -10.49 -4.63
CA ARG A 56 -21.18 -11.30 -4.32
C ARG A 56 -20.17 -10.45 -3.56
N LYS A 57 -20.04 -10.70 -2.25
CA LYS A 57 -18.89 -10.21 -1.47
C LYS A 57 -17.65 -10.96 -1.95
N LEU A 58 -16.73 -10.27 -2.61
CA LEU A 58 -15.40 -10.79 -2.87
C LEU A 58 -14.68 -11.00 -1.53
N ASN A 59 -13.84 -12.04 -1.45
CA ASN A 59 -12.92 -12.15 -0.33
C ASN A 59 -11.96 -10.96 -0.36
N ASP A 60 -11.67 -10.38 0.80
CA ASP A 60 -10.78 -9.24 0.98
C ASP A 60 -9.31 -9.60 0.65
N ASP A 61 -9.02 -9.93 -0.61
CA ASP A 61 -7.67 -10.22 -1.12
C ASP A 61 -6.90 -8.93 -1.48
N VAL A 62 -7.40 -7.80 -1.00
CA VAL A 62 -6.63 -6.56 -0.91
C VAL A 62 -6.40 -6.31 0.56
N ILE A 63 -5.14 -6.38 0.99
CA ILE A 63 -4.70 -5.83 2.27
C ILE A 63 -5.12 -4.36 2.27
N SER A 64 -6.28 -4.07 2.84
CA SER A 64 -6.69 -2.70 3.06
C SER A 64 -5.56 -2.06 3.86
N ILE A 65 -4.96 -1.00 3.31
CA ILE A 65 -4.02 -0.17 4.06
C ILE A 65 -4.88 0.46 5.14
N LYS A 66 -4.96 -0.21 6.29
CA LYS A 66 -5.69 0.26 7.47
C LYS A 66 -5.26 1.71 7.68
N SER A 67 -6.21 2.63 7.59
CA SER A 67 -5.93 4.05 7.83
C SER A 67 -5.22 4.20 9.19
N ALA A 68 -4.37 5.21 9.35
CA ALA A 68 -3.63 5.44 10.59
C ALA A 68 -4.53 5.51 11.86
N LYS A 69 -5.83 5.77 11.69
CA LYS A 69 -6.87 5.67 12.73
C LYS A 69 -7.10 4.22 13.20
N SER A 70 -7.13 3.26 12.28
CA SER A 70 -7.39 1.84 12.57
C SER A 70 -6.20 1.14 13.22
N VAL A 71 -4.97 1.51 12.86
CA VAL A 71 -3.76 0.89 13.46
C VAL A 71 -3.64 1.24 14.96
N LYS A 72 -3.99 2.46 15.36
CA LYS A 72 -3.98 2.88 16.78
C LYS A 72 -5.04 2.20 17.64
N SER A 73 -6.16 1.76 17.05
CA SER A 73 -7.17 0.96 17.74
C SER A 73 -6.78 -0.52 17.85
N THR A 74 -5.84 -1.02 17.02
CA THR A 74 -5.45 -2.44 17.04
C THR A 74 -4.22 -2.74 17.89
N THR A 75 -3.36 -1.75 18.16
CA THR A 75 -2.13 -1.97 18.97
C THR A 75 -2.35 -1.81 20.48
N ASN A 76 -3.46 -1.19 20.90
CA ASN A 76 -3.87 -1.17 22.30
C ASN A 76 -5.14 -1.99 22.41
N GLU A 77 -5.10 -3.04 23.23
CA GLU A 77 -6.14 -4.06 23.40
C GLU A 77 -7.56 -3.48 23.50
N GLY A 78 -8.24 -3.45 22.35
CA GLY A 78 -9.70 -3.50 22.16
C GLY A 78 -10.61 -2.44 22.81
N LYS A 79 -10.13 -1.60 23.73
CA LYS A 79 -10.99 -0.71 24.51
C LYS A 79 -10.93 0.71 23.96
N PRO A 80 -12.09 1.35 23.68
CA PRO A 80 -12.11 2.75 23.28
C PRO A 80 -11.53 3.62 24.42
N LEU A 81 -10.42 4.31 24.14
CA LEU A 81 -9.77 5.21 25.09
C LEU A 81 -10.74 6.28 25.62
N SER A 82 -10.69 6.55 26.94
CA SER A 82 -11.45 7.63 27.57
C SER A 82 -11.06 9.00 26.98
N LYS A 83 -11.96 9.98 27.07
CA LYS A 83 -11.68 11.37 26.67
C LYS A 83 -10.45 11.93 27.41
N LYS A 84 -10.27 11.54 28.68
CA LYS A 84 -9.11 11.92 29.50
C LYS A 84 -7.81 11.34 28.93
N ASP A 85 -7.80 10.07 28.55
CA ASP A 85 -6.62 9.40 28.01
C ASP A 85 -6.24 9.95 26.63
N LYS A 86 -7.24 10.22 25.79
CA LYS A 86 -7.02 10.87 24.49
C LYS A 86 -6.40 12.26 24.66
N LEU A 87 -6.84 13.04 25.65
CA LEU A 87 -6.27 14.35 25.94
C LEU A 87 -4.82 14.24 26.44
N LYS A 88 -4.54 13.28 27.33
CA LYS A 88 -3.18 12.99 27.82
C LYS A 88 -2.25 12.62 26.68
N GLN A 89 -2.65 11.69 25.80
CA GLN A 89 -1.88 11.29 24.63
C GLN A 89 -1.60 12.46 23.68
N ARG A 90 -2.59 13.33 23.45
CA ARG A 90 -2.38 14.53 22.62
C ARG A 90 -1.33 15.46 23.21
N ARG A 91 -1.37 15.67 24.54
CA ARG A 91 -0.38 16.49 25.25
C ARG A 91 1.01 15.86 25.18
N GLU A 92 1.12 14.56 25.44
CA GLU A 92 2.39 13.83 25.37
C GLU A 92 3.00 13.90 23.97
N VAL A 93 2.22 13.63 22.92
CA VAL A 93 2.68 13.74 21.53
C VAL A 93 3.10 15.17 21.20
N LEU A 94 2.39 16.19 21.71
CA LEU A 94 2.78 17.59 21.51
C LEU A 94 4.11 17.91 22.19
N LEU A 95 4.29 17.51 23.45
CA LEU A 95 5.53 17.70 24.20
C LEU A 95 6.70 17.02 23.50
N GLN A 96 6.53 15.76 23.09
CA GLN A 96 7.54 15.01 22.32
C GLN A 96 7.95 15.74 21.04
N LYS A 97 6.99 16.34 20.31
CA LYS A 97 7.29 17.13 19.11
C LYS A 97 8.09 18.39 19.44
N ILE A 98 7.73 19.10 20.50
CA ILE A 98 8.45 20.31 20.94
C ILE A 98 9.87 19.95 21.34
N ASP A 99 10.04 18.88 22.13
CA ASP A 99 11.35 18.41 22.57
C ASP A 99 12.22 18.00 21.39
N LEU A 100 11.66 17.28 20.42
CA LEU A 100 12.36 16.90 19.19
C LEU A 100 12.82 18.14 18.40
N VAL A 101 11.96 19.14 18.22
CA VAL A 101 12.34 20.39 17.54
C VAL A 101 13.45 21.12 18.29
N ASN A 102 13.40 21.16 19.62
CA ASN A 102 14.42 21.78 20.44
C ASN A 102 15.76 21.04 20.36
N GLN A 103 15.73 19.71 20.36
CA GLN A 103 16.90 18.86 20.17
C GLN A 103 17.53 19.10 18.80
N LEU A 104 16.75 19.09 17.72
CA LEU A 104 17.23 19.39 16.36
C LEU A 104 17.85 20.79 16.27
N LYS A 105 17.22 21.81 16.86
CA LYS A 105 17.79 23.17 16.90
C LYS A 105 19.13 23.21 17.64
N LYS A 106 19.25 22.52 18.77
CA LYS A 106 20.49 22.42 19.56
C LYS A 106 21.58 21.69 18.78
N GLU A 107 21.22 20.61 18.10
CA GLU A 107 22.11 19.83 17.24
C GLU A 107 22.61 20.65 16.06
N LEU A 108 21.73 21.39 15.36
CA LEU A 108 22.13 22.30 14.28
C LEU A 108 23.12 23.36 14.74
N LYS A 109 22.90 23.97 15.92
CA LYS A 109 23.86 24.92 16.52
C LYS A 109 25.21 24.25 16.80
N ARG A 110 25.20 23.05 17.38
CA ARG A 110 26.44 22.27 17.63
C ARG A 110 27.16 21.92 16.33
N ARG A 111 26.42 21.50 15.31
CA ARG A 111 26.96 21.19 13.99
C ARG A 111 27.63 22.40 13.34
N LYS A 112 27.01 23.59 13.39
CA LYS A 112 27.64 24.82 12.92
C LYS A 112 28.95 25.13 13.64
N LYS A 113 28.99 24.97 14.97
CA LYS A 113 30.23 25.14 15.75
C LYS A 113 31.32 24.15 15.35
N ARG A 114 30.98 22.86 15.19
CA ARG A 114 31.94 21.82 14.75
C ARG A 114 32.45 22.03 13.34
N LYS A 115 31.59 22.43 12.40
CA LYS A 115 31.99 22.76 11.02
C LYS A 115 33.02 23.89 10.98
N ASN A 116 32.94 24.84 11.92
CA ASN A 116 33.89 25.94 12.01
C ASN A 116 35.22 25.55 12.69
N ASN A 117 35.40 24.31 13.16
CA ASN A 117 36.70 23.85 13.65
C ASN A 117 37.65 23.64 12.46
N THR A 118 38.58 24.57 12.29
CA THR A 118 39.49 24.69 11.14
C THR A 118 40.33 23.44 10.86
N ILE A 119 40.72 22.69 11.90
CA ILE A 119 41.74 21.65 11.77
C ILE A 119 41.15 20.31 11.27
N ILE A 120 39.91 19.97 11.61
CA ILE A 120 39.35 18.61 11.39
C ILE A 120 37.93 18.63 10.79
N GLY A 121 37.24 19.78 10.78
CA GLY A 121 35.84 19.84 10.33
C GLY A 121 34.88 19.04 11.22
N ASP A 122 33.72 18.66 10.68
CA ASP A 122 32.66 17.94 11.40
C ASP A 122 32.82 16.41 11.25
N THR A 123 33.33 15.73 12.30
CA THR A 123 33.57 14.26 12.31
C THR A 123 32.35 13.43 12.70
N ASN A 124 31.29 14.06 13.22
CA ASN A 124 30.06 13.38 13.64
C ASN A 124 29.39 12.50 12.56
N PRO A 125 29.37 12.89 11.27
CA PRO A 125 28.82 12.04 10.21
C PRO A 125 29.49 10.66 10.13
N LEU A 126 30.77 10.55 10.51
CA LEU A 126 31.48 9.27 10.55
C LEU A 126 30.93 8.35 11.64
N HIS A 127 30.54 8.93 12.79
CA HIS A 127 29.92 8.19 13.87
C HIS A 127 28.46 7.81 13.56
N ASP A 128 27.70 8.72 12.93
CA ASP A 128 26.30 8.48 12.57
C ASP A 128 26.13 7.42 11.46
N ALA A 129 27.15 7.27 10.61
CA ALA A 129 27.20 6.22 9.59
C ALA A 129 27.39 4.81 10.18
N LEU A 130 27.75 4.69 11.47
CA LEU A 130 27.92 3.40 12.12
C LEU A 130 26.56 2.79 12.50
N PRO A 131 26.37 1.47 12.33
CA PRO A 131 25.17 0.79 12.81
C PRO A 131 25.01 0.97 14.33
N SER A 132 23.78 1.17 14.79
CA SER A 132 23.50 1.18 16.23
C SER A 132 23.82 -0.19 16.86
N LEU A 133 24.30 -0.20 18.11
CA LEU A 133 24.59 -1.45 18.83
C LEU A 133 23.36 -2.38 18.91
N GLU A 134 22.16 -1.82 18.98
CA GLU A 134 20.91 -2.58 18.94
C GLU A 134 20.69 -3.23 17.56
N SER A 135 21.02 -2.52 16.47
CA SER A 135 21.01 -3.08 15.11
C SER A 135 22.02 -4.22 14.96
N LEU A 136 23.21 -4.10 15.56
CA LEU A 136 24.22 -5.16 15.60
C LEU A 136 23.76 -6.38 16.40
N LYS A 137 23.17 -6.17 17.59
CA LYS A 137 22.63 -7.27 18.42
C LYS A 137 21.45 -7.98 17.77
N LYS A 138 20.65 -7.27 16.95
CA LYS A 138 19.54 -7.84 16.17
C LYS A 138 20.02 -8.61 14.93
N LYS A 139 21.26 -8.42 14.48
CA LYS A 139 21.85 -9.09 13.30
C LYS A 139 22.42 -10.48 13.58
N ASN A 140 21.82 -11.23 14.50
CA ASN A 140 21.86 -12.68 14.37
C ASN A 140 20.94 -13.05 13.19
N TYR A 141 21.53 -13.57 12.11
CA TYR A 141 20.90 -14.16 10.90
C TYR A 141 20.26 -13.18 9.89
N VAL A 142 21.08 -12.45 9.12
CA VAL A 142 20.64 -12.03 7.78
C VAL A 142 20.52 -13.29 6.93
N LYS A 143 19.28 -13.75 6.66
CA LYS A 143 19.03 -14.83 5.69
C LYS A 143 19.44 -14.35 4.31
N VAL A 144 20.64 -14.75 3.89
CA VAL A 144 21.09 -14.63 2.50
C VAL A 144 20.05 -15.32 1.62
N VAL A 145 19.44 -14.59 0.68
CA VAL A 145 18.50 -15.15 -0.28
C VAL A 145 19.29 -16.11 -1.18
N ALA A 146 19.16 -17.40 -0.91
CA ALA A 146 19.87 -18.42 -1.66
C ALA A 146 19.34 -18.46 -3.10
N LYS A 147 20.27 -18.46 -4.08
CA LYS A 147 19.94 -18.59 -5.50
C LYS A 147 19.08 -19.84 -5.75
N PRO A 148 18.08 -19.77 -6.65
CA PRO A 148 17.22 -20.91 -6.94
C PRO A 148 18.05 -22.09 -7.46
N LYS A 149 17.84 -23.28 -6.89
CA LYS A 149 18.53 -24.50 -7.32
C LYS A 149 17.91 -25.00 -8.62
N ALA A 150 18.75 -25.36 -9.60
CA ALA A 150 18.30 -25.93 -10.87
C ALA A 150 17.45 -27.20 -10.67
N ILE A 151 17.76 -28.02 -9.66
CA ILE A 151 17.05 -29.25 -9.35
C ILE A 151 16.64 -29.27 -7.87
N GLN A 152 15.40 -29.70 -7.60
CA GLN A 152 14.90 -29.86 -6.23
C GLN A 152 15.58 -31.04 -5.52
N LYS A 153 15.74 -30.95 -4.19
CA LYS A 153 16.27 -32.05 -3.37
C LYS A 153 15.49 -33.36 -3.60
N SER A 154 16.17 -34.51 -3.52
CA SER A 154 15.59 -35.85 -3.69
C SER A 154 14.33 -36.08 -2.83
N SER A 155 14.36 -35.68 -1.55
CA SER A 155 13.21 -35.80 -0.65
C SER A 155 11.97 -35.04 -1.16
N LYS A 156 12.15 -33.80 -1.64
CA LYS A 156 11.04 -33.00 -2.19
C LYS A 156 10.48 -33.61 -3.47
N ARG A 157 11.36 -34.15 -4.33
CA ARG A 157 10.96 -34.90 -5.54
C ARG A 157 10.16 -36.15 -5.18
N LYS A 158 10.61 -36.94 -4.20
CA LYS A 158 9.91 -38.13 -3.71
C LYS A 158 8.52 -37.78 -3.18
N LYS A 159 8.41 -36.71 -2.37
CA LYS A 159 7.12 -36.22 -1.85
C LYS A 159 6.17 -35.80 -2.99
N LYS A 160 6.67 -35.07 -3.98
CA LYS A 160 5.88 -34.67 -5.16
C LYS A 160 5.42 -35.90 -5.97
N SER A 161 6.28 -36.90 -6.14
CA SER A 161 5.93 -38.15 -6.81
C SER A 161 4.80 -38.89 -6.08
N LEU A 162 4.89 -39.03 -4.76
CA LEU A 162 3.83 -39.65 -3.95
C LEU A 162 2.50 -38.87 -4.04
N GLN A 163 2.55 -37.55 -4.04
CA GLN A 163 1.36 -36.71 -4.25
C GLN A 163 0.73 -36.96 -5.62
N ASN A 164 1.54 -37.02 -6.68
CA ASN A 164 1.07 -37.33 -8.03
C ASN A 164 0.41 -38.71 -8.10
N ILE A 165 1.02 -39.72 -7.49
CA ILE A 165 0.46 -41.08 -7.41
C ILE A 165 -0.89 -41.07 -6.68
N ALA A 166 -0.99 -40.33 -5.58
CA ALA A 166 -2.24 -40.24 -4.82
C ALA A 166 -3.36 -39.57 -5.64
N VAL A 167 -3.06 -38.49 -6.35
CA VAL A 167 -4.00 -37.83 -7.28
C VAL A 167 -4.45 -38.80 -8.37
N TYR A 168 -3.50 -39.51 -8.98
CA TYR A 168 -3.80 -40.49 -10.03
C TYR A 168 -4.71 -41.62 -9.53
N LYS A 169 -4.42 -42.18 -8.35
CA LYS A 169 -5.28 -43.18 -7.70
C LYS A 169 -6.69 -42.64 -7.42
N LYS A 170 -6.82 -41.35 -7.09
CA LYS A 170 -8.13 -40.71 -6.91
C LYS A 170 -8.88 -40.60 -8.23
N LEU A 171 -8.20 -40.22 -9.33
CA LEU A 171 -8.80 -40.13 -10.65
C LEU A 171 -9.30 -41.48 -11.17
N LEU A 172 -8.53 -42.56 -10.97
CA LEU A 172 -8.93 -43.91 -11.37
C LEU A 172 -10.17 -44.44 -10.64
N LYS A 173 -10.51 -43.89 -9.46
CA LYS A 173 -11.74 -44.24 -8.76
C LYS A 173 -12.99 -43.65 -9.42
N ASN A 174 -12.83 -42.58 -10.21
CA ASN A 174 -13.95 -41.98 -10.93
C ASN A 174 -14.25 -42.81 -12.17
N LYS A 175 -15.46 -43.35 -12.26
CA LYS A 175 -15.90 -44.19 -13.39
C LYS A 175 -15.85 -43.45 -14.73
N ASP A 176 -16.12 -42.15 -14.71
CA ASP A 176 -16.13 -41.28 -15.89
C ASP A 176 -14.76 -41.18 -16.57
N MET A 177 -13.68 -41.33 -15.78
CA MET A 177 -12.30 -41.29 -16.28
C MET A 177 -11.80 -42.64 -16.81
N GLN A 178 -12.60 -43.71 -16.74
CA GLN A 178 -12.24 -45.02 -17.30
C GLN A 178 -12.18 -45.00 -18.83
N ASN A 179 -13.00 -44.16 -19.47
CA ASN A 179 -12.94 -43.92 -20.91
C ASN A 179 -12.63 -42.43 -21.17
N PRO A 180 -11.34 -42.05 -21.14
CA PRO A 180 -10.93 -40.65 -21.20
C PRO A 180 -11.33 -39.98 -22.51
N LEU A 181 -11.35 -40.73 -23.62
CA LEU A 181 -11.74 -40.20 -24.93
C LEU A 181 -13.23 -39.82 -24.96
N LYS A 182 -14.09 -40.67 -24.39
CA LYS A 182 -15.52 -40.38 -24.27
C LYS A 182 -15.75 -39.16 -23.36
N PHE A 183 -15.12 -39.15 -22.19
CA PHE A 183 -15.21 -38.01 -21.26
C PHE A 183 -14.75 -36.69 -21.89
N MET A 184 -13.64 -36.69 -22.63
CA MET A 184 -13.18 -35.50 -23.34
C MET A 184 -14.15 -35.05 -24.43
N LYS A 185 -14.72 -35.99 -25.20
CA LYS A 185 -15.73 -35.69 -26.22
C LYS A 185 -16.98 -35.06 -25.61
N ASP A 186 -17.53 -35.68 -24.57
CA ASP A 186 -18.73 -35.21 -23.89
C ASP A 186 -18.47 -33.82 -23.27
N ARG A 187 -17.29 -33.62 -22.67
CA ARG A 187 -16.90 -32.32 -22.11
C ARG A 187 -16.73 -31.23 -23.16
N ILE A 188 -16.16 -31.54 -24.33
CA ILE A 188 -16.05 -30.60 -25.45
C ILE A 188 -17.45 -30.24 -25.96
N GLN A 189 -18.33 -31.22 -26.10
CA GLN A 189 -19.73 -30.99 -26.51
C GLN A 189 -20.49 -30.12 -25.51
N GLU A 190 -20.31 -30.33 -24.20
CA GLU A 190 -20.85 -29.45 -23.16
C GLU A 190 -20.35 -28.00 -23.31
N ILE A 191 -19.05 -27.81 -23.59
CA ILE A 191 -18.47 -26.48 -23.76
C ILE A 191 -19.04 -25.79 -25.01
N VAL A 192 -19.18 -26.54 -26.11
CA VAL A 192 -19.74 -26.03 -27.36
C VAL A 192 -21.22 -25.67 -27.20
N ASN A 193 -22.00 -26.48 -26.47
CA ASN A 193 -23.43 -26.25 -26.27
C ASN A 193 -23.74 -25.15 -25.22
N ASN A 194 -22.82 -24.88 -24.29
CA ASN A 194 -22.99 -23.86 -23.24
C ASN A 194 -22.33 -22.52 -23.57
N ASN A 195 -21.63 -22.39 -24.71
CA ASN A 195 -21.22 -21.10 -25.26
C ASN A 195 -22.32 -20.64 -26.24
N PRO A 196 -23.10 -19.59 -25.93
CA PRO A 196 -24.01 -18.97 -26.89
C PRO A 196 -23.25 -18.34 -28.06
#